data_AF-A0A1H7N9D3-F1
#
_entry.id   AF-A0A1H7N9D3-F1
#
_cell.length_a   1.000
_cell.length_b   1.000
_cell.length_c   1.000
_cell.angle_alpha   90.00
_cell.angle_beta   90.00
_cell.angle_gamma   90.00
#
_symmetry.space_group_name_H-M   'P 1'
#
loop_
_entity.id
_entity.type
_entity.pdbx_description
1 polymer ?
#
loop_
_entity_poly.entity_id
_entity_poly.type
_entity_poly.pdbx_seq_one_letter_code
_entity_poly.pdbx_strand_id
1 'polypeptide(L)'
;MSTNQANLFTYSNAEDPVVREVRPVAYPRQRDKYVGFVGPSNHGNAVVCQRNRHPNPKTGEQHYYRKLGGYSFSTPTLSLLDSIGVEVVFIEEIDNDRVLQYSLEQFILDGIETEEIEGDTQMCLTISDAIFEWPRSRTTILKKDGTERGPEALF
;
A
#
# COMPACT_ATOMS: atom_id res chain seq x y z
N MET A 1 -18.88 -23.12 -30.54
CA MET A 1 -17.87 -22.07 -30.30
C MET A 1 -17.84 -21.84 -28.81
N SER A 2 -16.81 -22.34 -28.13
CA SER A 2 -16.62 -22.23 -26.69
C SER A 2 -15.33 -21.45 -26.46
N THR A 3 -15.38 -20.42 -25.61
CA THR A 3 -14.30 -19.65 -24.94
C THR A 3 -14.84 -18.24 -24.65
N ASN A 4 -14.80 -17.63 -23.47
CA ASN A 4 -14.08 -17.90 -22.23
C ASN A 4 -14.91 -17.31 -21.06
N GLN A 5 -15.36 -18.14 -20.13
CA GLN A 5 -15.57 -17.69 -18.75
C GLN A 5 -14.18 -17.53 -18.14
N ALA A 6 -13.75 -16.29 -17.90
CA ALA A 6 -12.57 -16.07 -17.07
C ALA A 6 -12.90 -16.58 -15.65
N ASN A 7 -12.10 -17.54 -15.21
CA ASN A 7 -12.34 -18.42 -14.08
C ASN A 7 -12.48 -17.67 -12.74
N LEU A 8 -13.64 -17.82 -12.10
CA LEU A 8 -13.93 -17.50 -10.70
C LEU A 8 -13.25 -18.48 -9.70
N PHE A 9 -12.20 -19.20 -10.13
CA PHE A 9 -11.52 -20.21 -9.33
C PHE A 9 -10.00 -20.05 -9.49
N THR A 10 -9.35 -19.42 -8.52
CA THR A 10 -8.13 -19.88 -7.80
C THR A 10 -7.68 -18.81 -6.79
N TYR A 11 -8.41 -18.55 -5.70
CA TYR A 11 -7.94 -17.60 -4.67
C TYR A 11 -8.15 -18.07 -3.22
N SER A 12 -8.01 -19.38 -2.98
CA SER A 12 -8.07 -19.96 -1.63
C SER A 12 -6.71 -20.28 -0.99
N ASN A 13 -5.59 -20.10 -1.72
CA ASN A 13 -4.27 -20.62 -1.30
C ASN A 13 -3.15 -19.56 -1.23
N ALA A 14 -3.46 -18.27 -1.32
CA ALA A 14 -2.44 -17.26 -1.07
C ALA A 14 -2.06 -17.29 0.42
N GLU A 15 -0.77 -17.42 0.72
CA GLU A 15 -0.26 -17.41 2.10
C GLU A 15 -0.52 -16.04 2.72
N ASP A 16 -0.99 -16.04 3.98
CA ASP A 16 -1.23 -14.82 4.74
C ASP A 16 0.03 -13.94 4.76
N PRO A 17 -0.06 -12.62 4.50
CA PRO A 17 1.12 -11.79 4.41
C PRO A 17 1.82 -11.66 5.76
N VAL A 18 3.13 -11.89 5.76
CA VAL A 18 4.04 -11.65 6.87
C VAL A 18 5.10 -10.66 6.40
N VAL A 19 5.04 -9.43 6.89
CA VAL A 19 5.97 -8.36 6.51
C VAL A 19 6.83 -7.97 7.70
N ARG A 20 8.13 -7.80 7.49
CA ARG A 20 9.05 -7.27 8.51
C ARG A 20 9.46 -5.85 8.19
N GLU A 21 9.13 -4.91 9.05
CA GLU A 21 9.55 -3.52 8.97
C GLU A 21 11.01 -3.37 9.38
N VAL A 22 11.88 -3.00 8.44
CA VAL A 22 13.32 -2.86 8.69
C VAL A 22 13.74 -1.40 8.71
N ARG A 23 13.19 -0.58 7.81
CA ARG A 23 13.62 0.81 7.61
C ARG A 23 12.43 1.71 7.25
N PRO A 24 12.23 2.85 7.93
CA PRO A 24 11.25 3.84 7.48
C PRO A 24 11.72 4.52 6.18
N VAL A 25 10.77 4.87 5.32
CA VAL A 25 11.00 5.62 4.09
C VAL A 25 10.31 6.97 4.22
N ALA A 26 11.10 8.04 4.23
CA ALA A 26 10.57 9.40 4.25
C ALA A 26 10.09 9.82 2.86
N TYR A 27 9.10 10.72 2.79
CA TYR A 27 8.71 11.31 1.53
C TYR A 27 9.86 12.15 0.94
N PRO A 28 10.13 12.10 -0.38
CA PRO A 28 11.23 12.85 -1.00
C PRO A 28 11.19 14.36 -0.71
N ARG A 29 9.98 14.95 -0.72
CA ARG A 29 9.76 16.39 -0.54
C ARG A 29 9.33 16.79 0.88
N GLN A 30 8.93 15.84 1.72
CA GLN A 30 8.47 16.07 3.10
C GLN A 30 9.18 15.09 4.04
N ARG A 31 10.46 15.36 4.35
CA ARG A 31 11.34 14.42 5.06
C ARG A 31 10.96 14.16 6.51
N ASP A 32 10.11 15.00 7.07
CA ASP A 32 9.46 14.84 8.37
C ASP A 32 8.27 13.86 8.34
N LYS A 33 7.79 13.51 7.14
CA LYS A 33 6.73 12.53 6.94
C LYS A 33 7.26 11.25 6.32
N TYR A 34 6.58 10.15 6.61
CA TYR A 34 6.95 8.83 6.13
C TYR A 34 5.93 8.29 5.14
N VAL A 35 6.45 7.71 4.05
CA VAL A 35 5.68 6.91 3.09
C VAL A 35 5.18 5.62 3.78
N GLY A 36 6.09 4.97 4.51
CA GLY A 36 5.86 3.69 5.15
C GLY A 36 7.16 3.05 5.63
N PHE A 37 7.11 1.76 5.96
CA PHE A 37 8.26 0.96 6.33
C PHE A 37 8.56 -0.08 5.26
N VAL A 38 9.84 -0.21 4.88
CA VAL A 38 10.29 -1.23 3.94
C VAL A 38 10.94 -2.41 4.64
N GLY A 39 10.77 -3.58 4.06
CA GLY A 39 11.51 -4.79 4.39
C GLY A 39 10.92 -6.06 3.76
N PRO A 40 11.52 -7.22 4.06
CA PRO A 40 11.14 -8.47 3.42
C PRO A 40 9.74 -8.93 3.84
N SER A 41 9.03 -9.55 2.91
CA SER A 41 7.82 -10.32 3.16
C SER A 41 7.84 -11.66 2.44
N ASN A 42 6.92 -12.56 2.79
CA ASN A 42 6.68 -13.79 2.02
C ASN A 42 6.04 -13.53 0.63
N HIS A 43 5.77 -12.27 0.28
CA HIS A 43 5.26 -11.86 -1.04
C HIS A 43 6.31 -11.09 -1.88
N GLY A 44 7.51 -10.86 -1.34
CA GLY A 44 8.55 -10.04 -1.99
C GLY A 44 9.10 -8.95 -1.07
N ASN A 45 10.00 -8.10 -1.57
CA ASN A 45 10.45 -6.94 -0.80
C ASN A 45 9.32 -5.89 -0.79
N ALA A 46 8.84 -5.56 0.39
CA ALA A 46 7.58 -4.84 0.55
C ALA A 46 7.78 -3.47 1.18
N VAL A 47 6.86 -2.55 0.86
CA VAL A 47 6.57 -1.36 1.68
C VAL A 47 5.20 -1.53 2.33
N VAL A 48 5.09 -1.23 3.63
CA VAL A 48 3.82 -1.12 4.35
C VAL A 48 3.54 0.35 4.61
N CYS A 49 2.45 0.86 4.04
CA CYS A 49 2.01 2.24 4.21
C CYS A 49 0.75 2.26 5.08
N GLN A 50 0.76 3.00 6.18
CA GLN A 50 -0.43 3.28 6.96
C GLN A 50 -1.23 4.39 6.31
N ARG A 51 -2.54 4.16 6.11
CA ARG A 51 -3.43 5.11 5.46
C ARG A 51 -4.76 5.19 6.20
N ASN A 52 -5.34 6.38 6.19
CA ASN A 52 -6.69 6.63 6.69
C ASN A 52 -7.66 6.60 5.51
N ARG A 53 -8.61 5.66 5.49
CA ARG A 53 -9.67 5.58 4.50
C ARG A 53 -10.68 6.71 4.67
N HIS A 54 -11.06 6.96 5.91
CA HIS A 54 -11.96 8.01 6.34
C HIS A 54 -11.17 9.17 6.98
N PRO A 55 -11.76 10.36 7.10
CA PRO A 55 -11.12 11.45 7.83
C PRO A 55 -10.82 11.03 9.27
N ASN A 56 -9.56 11.12 9.65
CA ASN A 56 -9.13 10.85 11.02
C ASN A 56 -9.87 11.80 11.98
N PRO A 57 -10.51 11.31 13.06
CA PRO A 57 -11.33 12.15 13.93
C PRO A 57 -10.53 13.18 14.74
N LYS A 58 -9.21 12.98 14.90
CA LYS A 58 -8.33 13.88 15.65
C LYS A 58 -7.64 14.90 14.74
N THR A 59 -7.17 14.47 13.58
CA THR A 59 -6.35 15.30 12.68
C THR A 59 -7.10 15.81 11.46
N GLY A 60 -8.27 15.21 11.14
CA GLY A 60 -9.00 15.44 9.89
C GLY A 60 -8.32 14.83 8.66
N GLU A 61 -7.14 14.23 8.81
CA GLU A 61 -6.35 13.71 7.70
C GLU A 61 -7.03 12.49 7.07
N GLN A 62 -7.10 12.49 5.74
CA GLN A 62 -7.60 11.38 4.95
C GLN A 62 -6.66 11.16 3.77
N HIS A 63 -6.26 9.91 3.56
CA HIS A 63 -5.33 9.55 2.48
C HIS A 63 -6.04 8.95 1.26
N TYR A 64 -7.23 8.39 1.46
CA TYR A 64 -8.01 7.80 0.38
C TYR A 64 -8.49 8.85 -0.63
N TYR A 65 -8.07 8.68 -1.88
CA TYR A 65 -8.40 9.58 -2.97
C TYR A 65 -9.80 9.28 -3.51
N ARG A 66 -10.81 9.91 -2.89
CA ARG A 66 -12.23 9.66 -3.15
C ARG A 66 -12.64 9.81 -4.62
N LYS A 67 -12.00 10.72 -5.37
CA LYS A 67 -12.32 10.99 -6.79
C LYS A 67 -12.14 9.75 -7.66
N LEU A 68 -11.12 8.93 -7.38
CA LEU A 68 -10.83 7.71 -8.13
C LEU A 68 -11.10 6.42 -7.34
N GLY A 69 -11.44 6.54 -6.05
CA GLY A 69 -11.76 5.39 -5.22
C GLY A 69 -10.54 4.52 -4.89
N GLY A 70 -9.41 5.17 -4.59
CA GLY A 70 -8.12 4.51 -4.54
C GLY A 70 -7.06 5.21 -3.70
N TYR A 71 -5.82 4.76 -3.88
CA TYR A 71 -4.62 5.34 -3.27
C TYR A 71 -3.68 5.83 -4.36
N SER A 72 -2.98 6.92 -4.07
CA SER A 72 -2.02 7.49 -4.99
C SER A 72 -0.66 7.67 -4.33
N PHE A 73 0.38 7.58 -5.17
CA PHE A 73 1.74 7.91 -4.83
C PHE A 73 2.29 8.92 -5.82
N SER A 74 3.12 9.83 -5.34
CA SER A 74 3.82 10.75 -6.23
C SER A 74 4.85 10.01 -7.07
N THR A 75 5.08 10.46 -8.31
CA THR A 75 6.09 9.87 -9.18
C THR A 75 7.49 9.82 -8.54
N PRO A 76 7.96 10.84 -7.77
CA PRO A 76 9.23 10.71 -7.05
C PRO A 76 9.20 9.67 -5.94
N THR A 77 8.05 9.44 -5.30
CA THR A 77 7.91 8.38 -4.29
C THR A 77 7.99 7.00 -4.94
N LEU A 78 7.33 6.82 -6.09
CA LEU A 78 7.43 5.56 -6.84
C LEU A 78 8.86 5.29 -7.31
N SER A 79 9.56 6.28 -7.87
CA SER A 79 10.97 6.14 -8.24
C SER A 79 11.87 5.83 -7.03
N LEU A 80 11.59 6.42 -5.86
CA LEU A 80 12.31 6.10 -4.64
C LEU A 80 12.09 4.64 -4.24
N LEU A 81 10.85 4.17 -4.19
CA LEU A 81 10.50 2.81 -3.82
C LEU A 81 11.11 1.78 -4.80
N ASP A 82 11.08 2.08 -6.10
CA ASP A 82 11.70 1.27 -7.15
C ASP A 82 13.22 1.18 -6.96
N SER A 83 13.88 2.32 -6.73
CA SER A 83 15.35 2.38 -6.54
C SER A 83 15.87 1.60 -5.34
N ILE A 84 15.01 1.32 -4.35
CA ILE A 84 15.33 0.52 -3.16
C ILE A 84 14.79 -0.92 -3.26
N GLY A 85 14.30 -1.30 -4.44
CA GLY A 85 13.88 -2.65 -4.81
C GLY A 85 12.55 -3.08 -4.20
N VAL A 86 11.63 -2.16 -3.93
CA VAL A 86 10.28 -2.53 -3.48
C VAL A 86 9.52 -3.15 -4.66
N GLU A 87 8.94 -4.33 -4.43
CA GLU A 87 8.15 -5.07 -5.41
C GLU A 87 6.66 -5.04 -5.04
N VAL A 88 6.38 -5.07 -3.74
CA VAL A 88 5.01 -5.16 -3.19
C VAL A 88 4.68 -3.94 -2.34
N VAL A 89 3.48 -3.40 -2.54
CA VAL A 89 2.94 -2.30 -1.75
C VAL A 89 1.75 -2.81 -0.96
N PHE A 90 1.90 -2.83 0.37
CA PHE A 90 0.79 -3.04 1.30
C PHE A 90 0.27 -1.69 1.78
N ILE A 91 -1.01 -1.43 1.57
CA ILE A 91 -1.74 -0.31 2.19
C ILE A 91 -2.53 -0.85 3.37
N GLU A 92 -2.10 -0.52 4.59
CA GLU A 92 -2.86 -0.82 5.81
C GLU A 92 -3.82 0.33 6.10
N GLU A 93 -5.11 0.06 5.97
CA GLU A 93 -6.19 0.96 6.40
C GLU A 93 -6.37 0.82 7.91
N ILE A 94 -5.76 1.73 8.66
CA ILE A 94 -5.74 1.70 10.14
C ILE A 94 -7.12 2.00 10.77
N ASP A 95 -8.08 2.43 9.97
CA ASP A 95 -9.41 2.85 10.38
C ASP A 95 -10.53 1.97 9.82
N ASN A 96 -10.20 0.87 9.13
CA ASN A 96 -11.17 -0.01 8.47
C ASN A 96 -10.73 -1.50 8.43
N ASP A 97 -9.81 -1.91 9.31
CA ASP A 97 -9.34 -3.30 9.51
C ASP A 97 -8.96 -4.06 8.23
N ARG A 98 -8.38 -3.33 7.27
CA ARG A 98 -8.14 -3.84 5.91
C ARG A 98 -6.72 -3.58 5.45
N VAL A 99 -6.15 -4.55 4.73
CA VAL A 99 -4.85 -4.42 4.09
C VAL A 99 -4.99 -4.73 2.61
N LEU A 100 -4.62 -3.78 1.75
CA LEU A 100 -4.64 -3.95 0.30
C LEU A 100 -3.23 -4.26 -0.19
N GLN A 101 -3.11 -5.21 -1.09
CA GLN A 101 -1.86 -5.60 -1.73
C GLN A 101 -1.87 -5.18 -3.20
N TYR A 102 -0.82 -4.47 -3.60
CA TYR A 102 -0.52 -4.09 -4.97
C TYR A 102 0.92 -4.49 -5.30
N SER A 103 1.27 -4.58 -6.59
CA SER A 103 2.67 -4.48 -6.98
C SER A 103 3.07 -3.02 -7.17
N LEU A 104 4.35 -2.71 -6.98
CA LEU A 104 4.87 -1.38 -7.31
C LEU A 104 4.72 -1.11 -8.82
N GLU A 105 4.93 -2.13 -9.64
CA GLU A 105 4.80 -2.05 -11.10
C GLU A 105 3.40 -1.63 -11.55
N GLN A 106 2.33 -2.10 -10.91
CA GLN A 106 0.97 -1.66 -11.22
C GLN A 106 0.81 -0.14 -11.07
N PHE A 107 1.42 0.47 -10.03
CA PHE A 107 1.36 1.92 -9.87
C PHE A 107 2.11 2.67 -10.96
N ILE A 108 3.21 2.09 -11.45
CA ILE A 108 4.08 2.73 -12.46
C ILE A 108 3.48 2.60 -13.86
N LEU A 109 2.93 1.44 -14.21
CA LEU A 109 2.47 1.12 -15.57
C LEU A 109 0.99 1.39 -15.79
N ASP A 110 0.16 1.02 -14.81
CA ASP A 110 -1.31 1.03 -14.94
C ASP A 110 -1.97 2.16 -14.14
N GLY A 111 -1.20 2.86 -13.31
CA GLY A 111 -1.67 3.96 -12.48
C GLY A 111 -2.32 5.07 -13.31
N ILE A 112 -3.48 5.53 -12.89
CA ILE A 112 -4.14 6.69 -13.49
C ILE A 112 -3.42 7.93 -12.99
N GLU A 113 -2.84 8.70 -13.91
CA GLU A 113 -2.26 10.00 -13.59
C GLU A 113 -3.34 10.94 -13.03
N THR A 114 -3.08 11.53 -11.87
CA THR A 114 -3.99 12.48 -11.22
C THR A 114 -3.39 13.86 -11.13
N GLU A 115 -4.22 14.82 -10.72
CA GLU A 115 -3.82 16.21 -10.51
C GLU A 115 -2.53 16.32 -9.69
N GLU A 116 -1.70 17.28 -10.10
CA GLU A 116 -0.44 17.62 -9.47
C GLU A 116 -0.70 18.22 -8.08
N ILE A 117 -0.29 17.50 -7.03
CA ILE A 117 -0.37 18.00 -5.66
C ILE A 117 0.97 18.63 -5.33
N GLU A 118 1.01 19.93 -5.03
CA GLU A 118 2.25 20.64 -4.64
C GLU A 118 3.42 20.49 -5.64
N GLY A 119 3.11 20.39 -6.93
CA GLY A 119 4.13 20.21 -7.96
C GLY A 119 4.58 18.75 -8.15
N ASP A 120 3.82 17.77 -7.63
CA ASP A 120 4.07 16.33 -7.77
C ASP A 120 2.90 15.62 -8.47
N THR A 121 3.17 15.14 -9.69
CA THR A 121 2.30 14.19 -10.39
C THR A 121 2.09 12.94 -9.53
N GLN A 122 0.84 12.50 -9.42
CA GLN A 122 0.50 11.30 -8.67
C GLN A 122 -0.02 10.22 -9.62
N MET A 123 0.31 8.96 -9.31
CA MET A 123 -0.27 7.79 -9.97
C MET A 123 -1.21 7.11 -8.99
N CYS A 124 -2.47 6.91 -9.41
CA CYS A 124 -3.51 6.34 -8.56
C CYS A 124 -3.96 4.97 -9.08
N LEU A 125 -4.10 4.03 -8.16
CA LEU A 125 -4.81 2.77 -8.40
C LEU A 125 -6.05 2.71 -7.52
N THR A 126 -7.11 2.12 -8.05
CA THR A 126 -8.37 1.92 -7.33
C THR A 126 -8.27 0.73 -6.38
N ILE A 127 -9.24 0.60 -5.47
CA ILE A 127 -9.35 -0.61 -4.63
C ILE A 127 -9.54 -1.88 -5.50
N SER A 128 -10.27 -1.79 -6.61
CA SER A 128 -10.51 -2.94 -7.49
C SER A 128 -9.26 -3.41 -8.24
N ASP A 129 -8.22 -2.57 -8.32
CA ASP A 129 -6.95 -2.94 -8.93
C ASP A 129 -6.03 -3.70 -7.96
N ALA A 130 -6.42 -3.80 -6.68
CA ALA A 130 -5.65 -4.54 -5.68
C ALA A 130 -5.57 -6.02 -6.07
N ILE A 131 -4.37 -6.59 -6.02
CA ILE A 131 -4.12 -8.01 -6.26
C ILE A 131 -4.85 -8.83 -5.20
N PHE A 132 -4.78 -8.38 -3.94
CA PHE A 132 -5.49 -8.98 -2.82
C PHE A 132 -6.02 -7.93 -1.85
N GLU A 133 -7.18 -8.25 -1.27
CA GLU A 133 -7.71 -7.59 -0.09
C GLU A 133 -7.65 -8.57 1.08
N TRP A 134 -6.87 -8.20 2.10
CA TRP A 134 -6.65 -9.00 3.30
C TRP A 134 -7.39 -8.39 4.49
N PRO A 135 -8.06 -9.21 5.32
CA PRO A 135 -8.42 -8.79 6.66
C PRO A 135 -7.14 -8.46 7.43
N ARG A 136 -7.13 -7.37 8.21
CA ARG A 136 -5.96 -7.03 9.04
C ARG A 136 -5.57 -8.15 10.01
N SER A 137 -6.55 -8.91 10.49
CA SER A 137 -6.36 -10.09 11.36
C SER A 137 -5.64 -11.27 10.70
N ARG A 138 -5.53 -11.27 9.36
CA ARG A 138 -4.78 -12.26 8.56
C ARG A 138 -3.47 -11.70 8.01
N THR A 139 -3.03 -10.56 8.51
CA THR A 139 -1.76 -9.92 8.11
C THR A 139 -0.88 -9.80 9.34
N THR A 140 0.34 -10.31 9.28
CA THR A 140 1.33 -10.16 10.35
C THR A 140 2.34 -9.10 9.95
N ILE A 141 2.47 -8.05 10.75
CA ILE A 141 3.45 -6.97 10.49
C ILE A 141 4.38 -6.91 11.69
N LEU A 142 5.65 -7.25 11.48
CA LEU A 142 6.67 -7.35 12.52
C LEU A 142 7.51 -6.08 12.53
N LYS A 143 7.71 -5.49 13.71
CA LYS A 143 8.70 -4.44 13.94
C LYS A 143 10.11 -5.00 13.74
N LYS A 144 11.10 -4.11 13.65
CA LYS A 144 12.51 -4.47 13.46
C LYS A 144 13.04 -5.45 14.52
N ASP A 145 12.56 -5.34 15.76
CA ASP A 145 12.91 -6.22 16.88
C ASP A 145 12.18 -7.58 16.87
N GLY A 146 11.32 -7.81 15.87
CA GLY A 146 10.55 -9.05 15.71
C GLY A 146 9.26 -9.10 16.51
N THR A 147 8.92 -8.05 17.26
CA THR A 147 7.61 -7.94 17.91
C THR A 147 6.52 -7.64 16.88
N GLU A 148 5.32 -8.17 17.09
CA GLU A 148 4.19 -7.83 16.24
C GLU A 148 3.76 -6.38 16.46
N ARG A 149 3.49 -5.67 15.36
CA ARG A 149 2.99 -4.31 15.39
C ARG A 149 1.49 -4.32 15.71
N GLY A 150 1.13 -3.61 16.77
CA GLY A 150 -0.25 -3.38 17.15
C GLY A 150 -1.02 -2.54 16.12
N PRO A 151 -2.34 -2.35 16.33
CA PRO A 151 -3.19 -1.63 15.40
C PRO A 151 -2.98 -0.10 15.42
N GLU A 152 -2.13 0.42 16.30
CA GLU A 152 -1.90 1.85 16.41
C GLU A 152 -1.28 2.47 15.15
N ALA A 153 -1.73 3.70 14.83
CA ALA A 153 -1.06 4.56 13.87
C ALA A 153 0.35 4.90 14.39
N LEU A 154 1.36 4.68 13.56
CA LEU A 154 2.76 4.97 13.87
C LEU A 154 3.13 6.45 13.65
N PHE A 155 2.30 7.20 12.92
CA PHE A 155 2.53 8.58 12.52
C PHE A 155 1.25 9.41 12.63
#